data_AF-A0A0C2VZW5-F1
#
_entry.id   AF-A0A0C2VZW5-F1
#
_cell.length_a   1.000
_cell.length_b   1.000
_cell.length_c   1.000
_cell.angle_alpha   90.00
_cell.angle_beta   90.00
_cell.angle_gamma   90.00
#
_symmetry.space_group_name_H-M   'P 1'
#
loop_
_entity.id
_entity.type
_entity.pdbx_description
1 polymer ?
#
loop_
_entity_poly.entity_id
_entity_poly.type
_entity_poly.pdbx_seq_one_letter_code
_entity_poly.pdbx_strand_id
1 'polypeptide(L)'
;MKINPFNNPNINPYNRQQKKAELAEQQKNRVSDKVEISSAAKEMQDGSRIQMERQARIDQLKVDVESGNYKVDSKKVAEDLFKHYRG
;
A
#
# COMPACT_ATOMS: atom_id res chain seq x y z
N MET A 1 61.17 40.81 8.75
CA MET A 1 59.97 40.60 9.61
C MET A 1 59.10 39.54 8.95
N LYS A 2 58.76 38.44 9.65
CA LYS A 2 57.86 37.39 9.17
C LYS A 2 56.42 37.79 9.48
N ILE A 3 55.59 37.91 8.45
CA ILE A 3 54.19 38.31 8.56
C ILE A 3 53.35 37.05 8.33
N ASN A 4 52.66 36.57 9.38
CA ASN A 4 51.70 35.48 9.26
C ASN A 4 50.35 36.04 8.77
N PRO A 5 49.82 35.60 7.61
CA PRO A 5 48.48 36.00 7.23
C PRO A 5 47.48 35.25 8.10
N PHE A 6 46.67 36.00 8.85
CA PHE A 6 45.52 35.47 9.56
C PHE A 6 44.56 34.84 8.55
N ASN A 7 44.33 33.54 8.71
CA ASN A 7 43.38 32.77 7.90
C ASN A 7 41.97 33.30 8.19
N ASN A 8 41.51 34.26 7.39
CA ASN A 8 40.17 34.80 7.49
C ASN A 8 39.20 33.74 6.95
N PRO A 9 38.32 33.13 7.77
CA PRO A 9 37.38 32.15 7.27
C PRO A 9 36.38 32.91 6.40
N ASN A 10 36.52 32.77 5.08
CA ASN A 10 35.70 33.41 4.06
C ASN A 10 34.30 32.77 4.07
N ILE A 11 33.55 33.06 5.13
CA ILE A 11 32.21 32.54 5.37
C ILE A 11 31.25 33.44 4.61
N ASN A 12 31.08 33.18 3.32
CA ASN A 12 30.05 33.84 2.53
C ASN A 12 28.68 33.29 2.94
N PRO A 13 27.79 34.09 3.58
CA PRO A 13 26.49 33.62 4.04
C PRO A 13 25.57 33.19 2.89
N TYR A 14 25.79 33.73 1.69
CA TYR A 14 25.07 33.36 0.47
C TYR A 14 25.36 31.92 0.03
N ASN A 15 26.62 31.49 0.10
CA ASN A 15 27.02 30.13 -0.30
C ASN A 15 26.45 29.07 0.64
N ARG A 16 26.13 29.44 1.90
CA ARG A 16 25.48 28.54 2.85
C ARG A 16 24.02 28.27 2.49
N GLN A 17 23.31 29.25 1.94
CA GLN A 17 21.92 29.07 1.51
C GLN A 17 21.83 28.19 0.27
N GLN A 18 22.74 28.38 -0.70
CA GLN A 18 22.84 27.52 -1.89
C GLN A 18 23.14 26.06 -1.52
N LYS A 19 24.11 25.82 -0.62
CA LYS A 19 24.41 24.47 -0.12
C LYS A 19 23.23 23.81 0.61
N LYS A 20 22.43 24.58 1.35
CA LYS A 20 21.21 24.06 2.00
C LYS A 20 20.14 23.68 0.98
N ALA A 21 19.98 24.46 -0.09
CA ALA A 21 19.06 24.16 -1.17
C ALA A 21 19.50 22.91 -1.95
N GLU A 22 20.78 22.76 -2.27
CA GLU A 22 21.34 21.56 -2.90
C GLU A 22 21.15 20.31 -2.04
N LEU A 23 21.37 20.41 -0.72
CA LEU A 23 21.14 19.29 0.22
C LEU A 23 19.65 18.90 0.31
N ALA A 24 18.74 19.87 0.20
CA ALA A 24 17.29 19.62 0.20
C ALA A 24 16.83 18.97 -1.13
N GLU A 25 17.39 19.37 -2.27
CA GLU A 25 17.17 18.72 -3.57
C GLU A 25 17.71 17.28 -3.57
N GLN A 26 18.91 17.06 -3.02
CA GLN A 26 19.48 15.72 -2.86
C GLN A 26 18.64 14.83 -1.92
N GLN A 27 17.95 15.40 -0.93
CA GLN A 27 17.00 14.65 -0.09
C GLN A 27 15.70 14.30 -0.83
N LYS A 28 15.18 15.16 -1.72
CA LYS A 28 14.03 14.83 -2.58
C LYS A 28 14.34 13.73 -3.59
N ASN A 29 15.60 13.65 -4.04
CA ASN A 29 16.09 12.60 -4.94
C ASN A 29 16.47 11.31 -4.22
N ARG A 30 16.34 11.23 -2.88
CA ARG A 30 16.37 9.95 -2.18
C ARG A 30 15.10 9.21 -2.53
N VAL A 31 15.23 8.25 -3.43
CA VAL A 31 14.20 7.27 -3.78
C VAL A 31 13.71 6.65 -2.47
N SER A 32 12.53 7.08 -2.02
CA SER A 32 11.81 6.39 -0.95
C SER A 32 11.25 5.12 -1.56
N ASP A 33 11.40 3.99 -0.89
CA ASP A 33 10.72 2.76 -1.29
C ASP A 33 9.20 3.02 -1.32
N LYS A 34 8.62 3.03 -2.52
CA LYS A 34 7.18 3.15 -2.74
C LYS A 34 6.65 1.79 -3.18
N VAL A 35 5.64 1.30 -2.47
CA VAL A 35 4.88 0.11 -2.87
C VAL A 35 3.59 0.59 -3.53
N GLU A 36 3.48 0.42 -4.84
CA GLU A 36 2.26 0.75 -5.60
C GLU A 36 1.55 -0.54 -6.03
N ILE A 37 0.21 -0.57 -5.93
CA ILE A 37 -0.61 -1.65 -6.47
C ILE A 37 -0.58 -1.54 -8.00
N SER A 38 -0.19 -2.61 -8.70
CA SER A 38 -0.11 -2.63 -10.16
C SER A 38 -1.46 -2.32 -10.81
N SER A 39 -1.44 -1.74 -12.01
CA SER A 39 -2.65 -1.47 -12.80
C SER A 39 -3.46 -2.74 -13.03
N ALA A 40 -2.78 -3.85 -13.36
CA ALA A 40 -3.40 -5.15 -13.54
C ALA A 40 -4.11 -5.65 -12.25
N ALA A 41 -3.52 -5.45 -11.07
CA ALA A 41 -4.14 -5.85 -9.81
C ALA A 41 -5.39 -5.01 -9.50
N LYS A 42 -5.41 -3.72 -9.87
CA LYS A 42 -6.60 -2.87 -9.75
C LYS A 42 -7.72 -3.34 -10.67
N GLU A 43 -7.41 -3.67 -11.92
CA GLU A 43 -8.38 -4.20 -12.87
C GLU A 43 -8.97 -5.55 -12.41
N MET A 44 -8.15 -6.42 -11.81
CA MET A 44 -8.63 -7.68 -11.22
C MET A 44 -9.53 -7.46 -10.00
N GLN A 45 -9.32 -6.38 -9.24
CA GLN A 45 -10.15 -6.02 -8.09
C GLN A 45 -11.53 -5.48 -8.52
N ASP A 46 -11.60 -4.78 -9.65
CA ASP A 46 -12.82 -4.16 -10.19
C ASP A 46 -13.81 -5.16 -10.84
N GLY A 47 -13.75 -6.45 -10.48
CA GLY A 47 -14.62 -7.52 -10.99
C GLY A 47 -16.11 -7.35 -10.66
N SER A 48 -16.78 -6.41 -11.33
CA SER A 48 -18.18 -6.01 -11.10
C SER A 48 -19.19 -7.15 -11.28
N ARG A 49 -18.90 -8.09 -12.19
CA ARG A 49 -19.77 -9.25 -12.46
C ARG A 49 -19.84 -10.22 -11.28
N ILE A 50 -18.72 -10.44 -10.60
CA ILE A 50 -18.66 -11.31 -9.40
C ILE A 50 -19.49 -10.70 -8.26
N GLN A 51 -19.57 -9.37 -8.19
CA GLN A 51 -20.32 -8.69 -7.13
C GLN A 51 -21.83 -8.92 -7.25
N MET A 52 -22.41 -8.92 -8.46
CA MET A 52 -23.84 -9.16 -8.64
C MET A 52 -24.26 -10.59 -8.28
N GLU A 53 -23.50 -11.59 -8.76
CA GLU A 53 -23.74 -13.00 -8.42
C GLU A 53 -23.58 -13.26 -6.92
N ARG A 54 -22.61 -12.60 -6.28
CA ARG A 54 -22.40 -12.64 -4.84
C ARG A 54 -23.58 -12.03 -4.08
N GLN A 55 -24.13 -10.91 -4.56
CA GLN A 55 -25.25 -10.24 -3.92
C GLN A 55 -26.50 -11.14 -3.91
N ALA A 56 -26.85 -11.74 -5.06
CA ALA A 56 -27.97 -12.68 -5.14
C ALA A 56 -27.80 -13.88 -4.18
N ARG A 57 -26.58 -14.43 -4.07
CA ARG A 57 -26.28 -15.51 -3.13
C ARG A 57 -26.44 -15.07 -1.66
N ILE A 58 -26.02 -13.86 -1.32
CA ILE A 58 -26.17 -13.31 0.04
C ILE A 58 -27.65 -13.16 0.39
N ASP A 59 -28.46 -12.64 -0.53
CA ASP A 59 -29.88 -12.39 -0.26
C ASP A 59 -30.64 -13.71 -0.06
N GLN A 60 -30.33 -14.75 -0.84
CA GLN A 60 -30.86 -16.10 -0.60
C GLN A 60 -30.46 -16.64 0.78
N LEU A 61 -29.19 -16.52 1.16
CA LEU A 61 -28.70 -16.98 2.46
C LEU A 61 -29.39 -16.26 3.63
N LYS A 62 -29.66 -14.95 3.50
CA LYS A 62 -30.39 -14.19 4.52
C LYS A 62 -31.79 -14.75 4.73
N VAL A 63 -32.54 -15.01 3.65
CA VAL A 63 -33.88 -15.61 3.71
C VAL A 63 -33.85 -16.98 4.39
N ASP A 64 -32.88 -17.82 4.06
CA ASP A 64 -32.74 -19.16 4.66
C ASP A 64 -32.42 -19.08 6.17
N VAL A 65 -31.63 -18.09 6.58
CA VAL A 65 -31.28 -17.86 8.00
C VAL A 65 -32.47 -17.30 8.78
N GLU A 66 -33.16 -16.29 8.24
CA GLU A 66 -34.34 -15.68 8.87
C GLU A 66 -35.51 -16.66 9.02
N SER A 67 -35.70 -17.54 8.03
CA SER A 67 -36.70 -18.62 8.09
C SER A 67 -36.32 -19.78 9.01
N GLY A 68 -35.10 -19.80 9.56
CA GLY A 68 -34.59 -20.88 10.40
C GLY A 68 -34.27 -22.18 9.66
N ASN A 69 -34.34 -22.18 8.32
CA ASN A 69 -34.07 -23.34 7.47
C ASN A 69 -32.57 -23.51 7.15
N TYR A 70 -31.74 -22.54 7.52
CA TYR A 70 -30.30 -22.63 7.30
C TYR A 70 -29.67 -23.73 8.17
N LYS A 71 -29.20 -24.79 7.50
CA LYS A 71 -28.49 -25.90 8.14
C LYS A 71 -27.00 -25.84 7.81
N VAL A 72 -26.18 -25.78 8.86
CA VAL A 72 -24.72 -25.88 8.71
C VAL A 72 -24.35 -27.31 8.31
N ASP A 73 -23.71 -27.46 7.16
CA ASP A 73 -23.13 -28.72 6.71
C ASP A 73 -21.66 -28.79 7.14
N SER A 74 -21.38 -29.58 8.17
CA SER A 74 -20.02 -29.75 8.72
C SER A 74 -19.05 -30.38 7.73
N LYS A 75 -19.52 -31.26 6.84
CA LYS A 75 -18.67 -31.87 5.80
C LYS A 75 -18.26 -30.82 4.78
N LYS A 76 -19.21 -30.00 4.34
CA LYS A 76 -18.94 -28.90 3.40
C LYS A 76 -17.98 -27.87 4.00
N VAL A 77 -18.14 -27.52 5.27
CA VAL A 77 -17.21 -26.61 5.97
C VAL A 77 -15.78 -27.16 5.98
N ALA A 78 -15.61 -28.45 6.27
CA ALA A 78 -14.29 -29.08 6.26
C ALA A 78 -13.68 -29.12 4.86
N GLU A 79 -14.49 -29.41 3.83
CA GLU A 79 -14.07 -29.40 2.42
C GLU A 79 -13.64 -28.00 1.97
N ASP A 80 -14.42 -26.96 2.29
CA ASP A 80 -14.11 -25.57 1.94
C ASP A 80 -12.82 -25.09 2.62
N LEU A 81 -12.63 -25.44 3.91
CA LEU A 81 -11.40 -25.15 4.64
C LEU A 81 -10.19 -25.86 4.00
N PHE A 82 -10.33 -27.15 3.68
CA PHE A 82 -9.25 -27.90 3.03
C PHE A 82 -8.88 -27.28 1.68
N LYS A 83 -9.88 -26.99 0.84
CA LYS A 83 -9.68 -26.37 -0.48
C LYS A 83 -9.03 -24.98 -0.38
N HIS A 84 -9.39 -24.18 0.60
CA HIS A 84 -8.83 -22.83 0.74
C HIS A 84 -7.34 -22.84 1.12
N TYR A 85 -6.92 -23.76 2.00
CA TYR A 85 -5.56 -23.77 2.55
C TYR A 85 -4.60 -24.75 1.85
N ARG A 86 -5.12 -25.75 1.12
CA ARG A 86 -4.31 -26.76 0.43
C ARG A 86 -4.57 -26.86 -1.07
N GLY A 87 -5.59 -26.19 -1.60
CA GLY A 87 -5.94 -26.16 -3.02
C GLY A 87 -5.22 -25.08 -3.81
#